data_AF-A0A7J4EI79-F1
#
_entry.id   AF-A0A7J4EI79-F1
#
_cell.length_a   1.000
_cell.length_b   1.000
_cell.length_c   1.000
_cell.angle_alpha   90.00
_cell.angle_beta   90.00
_cell.angle_gamma   90.00
#
_symmetry.space_group_name_H-M   'P 1'
#
loop_
_entity.id
_entity.type
_entity.pdbx_description
1 polymer ?
#
loop_
_entity_poly.entity_id
_entity_poly.type
_entity_poly.pdbx_seq_one_letter_code
_entity_poly.pdbx_strand_id
1 'polypeptide(L)' 'QEEVYFDIPLKLDYENKSPTSEKGDISYWPPGSAFCIFYGKSQPYSEVNHIGKITENLDLFLEVKDGDKIILRKK' A
#
# COMPACT_ATOMS: atom_id res chain seq x y z
N GLN A 1 -0.47 5.06 -12.70
CA GLN A 1 -0.43 5.07 -11.22
C GLN A 1 0.80 4.29 -10.80
N GLU A 2 1.51 4.76 -9.77
CA GLU A 2 2.69 4.09 -9.21
C GLU A 2 2.37 3.56 -7.81
N GLU A 3 1.24 2.88 -7.70
CA GLU A 3 0.73 2.24 -6.49
C GLU A 3 0.10 0.89 -6.82
N VAL A 4 0.26 -0.07 -5.92
CA VAL A 4 -0.47 -1.33 -5.94
C VAL A 4 -1.35 -1.35 -4.69
N TYR A 5 -2.62 -1.69 -4.86
CA TYR A 5 -3.52 -1.88 -3.73
C TYR A 5 -4.42 -3.09 -3.92
N PHE A 6 -4.82 -3.70 -2.82
CA PHE A 6 -5.74 -4.83 -2.81
C PHE A 6 -6.48 -4.88 -1.47
N ASP A 7 -7.69 -5.44 -1.48
CA ASP A 7 -8.48 -5.62 -0.27
C ASP A 7 -7.86 -6.69 0.63
N ILE A 8 -7.97 -6.47 1.94
CA ILE A 8 -7.60 -7.45 2.96
C ILE A 8 -8.78 -7.65 3.92
N PRO A 9 -8.93 -8.85 4.53
CA PRO A 9 -10.03 -9.14 5.44
C PRO A 9 -9.81 -8.52 6.84
N LEU A 10 -9.32 -7.28 6.90
CA LEU A 10 -9.11 -6.51 8.12
C LEU A 10 -9.91 -5.21 8.06
N LYS A 11 -10.56 -4.86 9.16
CA LYS A 11 -11.23 -3.57 9.35
C LYS A 11 -10.60 -2.87 10.55
N LEU A 12 -9.79 -1.87 10.26
CA LEU A 12 -9.10 -1.05 11.24
C LEU A 12 -9.46 0.42 11.00
N ASP A 13 -9.48 1.21 12.06
CA ASP A 13 -9.65 2.66 11.99
C ASP A 13 -8.31 3.37 11.74
N TYR A 14 -8.37 4.69 11.60
CA TYR A 14 -7.16 5.53 11.58
C TYR A 14 -6.44 5.48 12.93
N GLU A 15 -5.12 5.34 12.88
CA GLU A 15 -4.25 5.44 14.05
C GLU A 15 -3.34 6.66 13.92
N ASN A 16 -2.61 6.76 12.80
CA ASN A 16 -1.76 7.89 12.46
C ASN A 16 -1.97 8.26 11.00
N LYS A 17 -3.04 9.01 10.75
CA LYS A 17 -3.49 9.34 9.40
C LYS A 17 -2.52 10.31 8.72
N SER A 18 -2.08 9.95 7.53
CA SER A 18 -1.21 10.77 6.69
C SER A 18 -1.87 11.03 5.34
N PRO A 19 -1.92 12.28 4.85
CA PRO A 19 -2.43 12.59 3.52
C PRO A 19 -1.42 12.32 2.41
N THR A 20 -0.16 12.01 2.76
CA THR A 20 0.94 11.83 1.80
C THR A 20 1.67 10.51 2.03
N SER A 21 2.31 10.01 0.97
CA SER A 21 3.19 8.85 0.98
C SER A 21 4.54 9.16 0.32
N GLU A 22 5.56 8.41 0.72
CA GLU A 22 6.87 8.37 0.07
C GLU A 22 7.03 7.08 -0.75
N LYS A 23 7.99 7.11 -1.70
CA LYS A 23 8.39 5.91 -2.43
C LYS A 23 8.86 4.82 -1.46
N GLY A 24 8.23 3.66 -1.56
CA GLY A 24 8.47 2.48 -0.74
C GLY A 24 7.50 2.33 0.44
N ASP A 25 6.62 3.29 0.69
CA ASP A 25 5.69 3.21 1.82
C ASP A 25 4.68 2.08 1.64
N ILE A 26 4.42 1.39 2.74
CA ILE A 26 3.35 0.42 2.90
C ILE A 26 2.32 1.04 3.82
N SER A 27 1.09 1.15 3.33
CA SER A 27 0.02 1.83 4.05
C SER A 27 -1.26 0.98 4.07
N TYR A 28 -2.11 1.24 5.03
CA TYR A 28 -3.47 0.72 5.08
C TYR A 28 -4.46 1.87 4.88
N TRP A 29 -5.44 1.66 4.00
CA TRP A 29 -6.52 2.61 3.70
C TRP A 29 -7.85 2.14 4.33
N PRO A 30 -8.26 2.71 5.47
CA PRO A 30 -9.45 2.27 6.20
C PRO A 30 -10.76 2.23 5.40
N PRO A 31 -11.12 3.28 4.60
CA PRO A 31 -12.40 3.30 3.89
C PRO A 31 -12.58 2.13 2.91
N GLY A 32 -11.50 1.69 2.26
CA GLY A 32 -11.52 0.57 1.32
C GLY A 32 -11.08 -0.76 1.92
N SER A 33 -10.71 -0.81 3.21
CA SER A 33 -10.05 -1.97 3.83
C SER A 33 -8.89 -2.49 2.98
N ALA A 34 -8.12 -1.56 2.40
CA ALA A 34 -7.13 -1.86 1.38
C ALA A 34 -5.71 -1.76 1.93
N PHE A 35 -4.87 -2.70 1.50
CA PHE A 35 -3.42 -2.66 1.68
C PHE A 35 -2.81 -1.96 0.47
N CYS A 36 -2.06 -0.89 0.70
CA CYS A 36 -1.49 -0.04 -0.34
C CYS A 36 0.05 -0.09 -0.30
N ILE A 37 0.66 -0.13 -1.48
CA ILE A 37 2.10 -0.11 -1.68
C ILE A 37 2.40 1.01 -2.66
N PHE A 38 3.10 2.05 -2.21
CA PHE A 38 3.49 3.17 -3.05
C PHE A 38 4.91 2.94 -3.57
N TYR A 39 5.07 2.68 -4.86
CA TYR A 39 6.39 2.39 -5.46
C TYR A 39 6.95 3.52 -6.33
N GLY A 40 6.21 4.62 -6.46
CA GLY A 40 6.67 5.85 -7.12
C GLY A 40 6.13 7.11 -6.45
N LYS A 41 5.65 8.05 -7.24
CA LYS A 41 5.18 9.37 -6.80
C LYS A 41 3.68 9.44 -6.55
N SER A 42 2.95 8.34 -6.80
CA SER A 42 1.53 8.24 -6.47
C SER A 42 1.29 8.64 -5.01
N GLN A 43 0.24 9.43 -4.80
CA GLN A 43 -0.21 9.82 -3.47
C GLN A 43 -1.53 9.11 -3.15
N PRO A 44 -1.83 8.88 -1.87
CA PRO A 44 -3.09 8.27 -1.46
C PRO A 44 -4.30 9.08 -1.94
N TYR A 45 -5.39 8.39 -2.28
CA TYR A 45 -6.65 9.06 -2.62
C TYR A 45 -7.24 9.86 -1.45
N SER A 46 -7.14 9.31 -0.24
CA SER A 46 -7.40 10.01 1.02
C SER A 46 -6.38 9.57 2.05
N GLU A 47 -6.48 10.12 3.26
CA GLU A 47 -5.56 9.80 4.36
C GLU A 47 -5.40 8.28 4.56
N VAL A 48 -4.19 7.83 4.90
CA VAL A 48 -3.83 6.42 5.13
C VAL A 48 -3.04 6.27 6.43
N ASN A 49 -3.00 5.06 7.00
CA ASN A 49 -2.07 4.73 8.07
C ASN A 49 -0.81 4.10 7.46
N HIS A 50 0.36 4.68 7.70
CA HIS A 50 1.63 4.05 7.34
C HIS A 50 1.95 2.93 8.31
N ILE A 51 2.19 1.72 7.78
CA ILE A 51 2.39 0.50 8.58
C ILE A 51 3.75 -0.16 8.32
N GLY A 52 4.49 0.32 7.32
CA GLY A 52 5.84 -0.17 7.03
C GLY A 52 6.46 0.50 5.81
N LYS A 53 7.65 0.02 5.44
CA LYS A 53 8.39 0.46 4.26
C LYS A 53 9.07 -0.74 3.62
N ILE A 54 9.03 -0.79 2.29
CA ILE A 54 9.76 -1.78 1.51
C ILE A 54 11.25 -1.45 1.58
N THR A 55 12.04 -2.42 2.03
CA THR A 55 13.50 -2.26 2.17
C THR A 55 14.28 -2.79 0.96
N GLU A 56 13.69 -3.70 0.18
CA GLU A 56 14.34 -4.39 -0.93
C GLU A 56 13.35 -4.68 -2.07
N ASN A 57 13.85 -4.78 -3.31
CA ASN A 57 13.08 -5.20 -4.50
C ASN A 57 11.83 -4.38 -4.83
N LEU A 58 11.85 -3.08 -4.53
CA LEU A 58 10.72 -2.18 -4.82
C LEU A 58 10.39 -2.09 -6.32
N ASP A 59 11.39 -2.24 -7.18
CA ASP A 59 11.21 -2.11 -8.63
C ASP A 59 10.39 -3.28 -9.24
N LEU A 60 10.19 -4.39 -8.52
CA LEU A 60 9.33 -5.50 -8.96
C LEU A 60 7.87 -5.05 -9.18
N PHE A 61 7.41 -4.02 -8.46
CA PHE A 61 6.05 -3.50 -8.60
C PHE A 61 5.82 -2.76 -9.93
N LEU A 62 6.88 -2.45 -10.70
CA LEU A 62 6.76 -1.90 -12.05
C LEU A 62 6.17 -2.90 -13.06
N GLU A 63 6.29 -4.20 -12.78
CA GLU A 63 5.84 -5.27 -13.67
C GLU A 63 4.43 -5.79 -13.33
N VAL A 64 3.88 -5.39 -12.18
CA VAL A 64 2.57 -5.83 -11.69
C VAL A 64 1.45 -5.22 -12.53
N LYS A 65 0.45 -6.04 -12.84
CA LYS A 65 -0.74 -5.67 -13.59
C LYS A 65 -2.01 -5.94 -12.79
N ASP A 66 -3.09 -5.26 -13.17
CA ASP A 66 -4.42 -5.54 -12.63
C ASP A 66 -4.78 -7.03 -12.79
N GLY A 67 -5.22 -7.63 -11.69
CA GLY A 67 -5.57 -9.05 -11.62
C GLY A 67 -4.41 -9.99 -11.24
N ASP A 68 -3.19 -9.48 -11.11
CA ASP A 68 -2.07 -10.29 -10.61
C ASP A 68 -2.30 -10.72 -9.15
N LYS A 69 -1.91 -11.95 -8.85
CA LYS A 69 -2.10 -12.54 -7.52
C LYS A 69 -0.97 -12.14 -6.58
N ILE A 70 -1.30 -11.41 -5.51
CA ILE A 70 -0.38 -11.05 -4.43
C ILE A 70 -0.62 -11.96 -3.23
N ILE A 71 0.46 -12.43 -2.59
CA ILE A 71 0.39 -13.29 -1.40
C ILE A 71 1.24 -12.65 -0.30
N LEU A 72 0.58 -12.21 0.78
CA LEU A 72 1.24 -11.76 1.99
C LEU A 72 1.61 -12.97 2.86
N ARG A 73 2.88 -13.06 3.28
CA ARG A 73 3.37 -14.09 4.20
C ARG A 73 4.20 -13.45 5.30
N LYS A 74 3.92 -13.83 6.54
CA LYS A 74 4.82 -13.56 7.67
C LYS A 74 5.88 -14.65 7.70
N LYS A 75 7.15 -14.26 7.82
CA LYS A 75 8.25 -15.18 8.13
C LYS A 75 8.31 -15.45 9.63
#